data_AF-A0A1L3F9G8-F1
#
_entry.id   AF-A0A1L3F9G8-F1
#
_cell.length_a   1.000
_cell.length_b   1.000
_cell.length_c   1.000
_cell.angle_alpha   90.00
_cell.angle_beta   90.00
_cell.angle_gamma   90.00
#
_symmetry.space_group_name_H-M   'P 1'
#
loop_
_entity.id
_entity.type
_entity.pdbx_description
1 polymer ?
#
loop_
_entity_poly.entity_id
_entity_poly.type
_entity_poly.pdbx_seq_one_letter_code
_entity_poly.pdbx_strand_id
1 'polypeptide(L)'
;MHEGKTLLYRASKLDCDACPLKPQCCPKEPSRKIPRDVHEHARDVARSFAGTEGFETSRRQRKKIEMRFAHLKHILRLGRLRLRGPRGAQDEFVLAAIAQNLRRLASFVARPPPAHALCIA
;
A
#
# COMPACT_ATOMS: atom_id res chain seq x y z
N MET A 1 27.64 7.37 8.73
CA MET A 1 26.32 6.76 8.40
C MET A 1 26.52 5.27 8.27
N HIS A 2 25.64 4.45 8.85
CA HIS A 2 25.69 3.01 8.63
C HIS A 2 24.92 2.70 7.33
N GLU A 3 25.54 1.93 6.42
CA GLU A 3 24.94 1.48 5.14
C GLU A 3 24.41 2.62 4.24
N GLY A 4 24.93 3.84 4.41
CA GLY A 4 24.60 5.00 3.57
C GLY A 4 23.21 5.63 3.77
N LYS A 5 22.36 5.08 4.65
CA LYS A 5 20.99 5.59 4.87
C LYS A 5 20.57 5.71 6.33
N THR A 6 21.37 5.17 7.25
CA THR A 6 21.03 5.14 8.68
C THR A 6 21.95 6.09 9.46
N LEU A 7 21.34 7.09 10.09
CA LEU A 7 21.93 7.96 11.09
C LEU A 7 21.85 7.28 12.46
N LEU A 8 22.94 7.28 13.21
CA LEU A 8 22.99 6.66 14.53
C LEU A 8 23.15 7.74 15.59
N TYR A 9 22.05 8.02 16.28
CA TYR A 9 22.05 8.94 17.41
C TYR A 9 22.53 8.20 18.65
N ARG A 10 23.50 8.78 19.37
CA ARG A 10 24.08 8.20 20.58
C ARG A 10 23.84 9.13 21.75
N ALA A 11 23.31 8.59 22.84
CA ALA A 11 23.26 9.30 24.11
C ALA A 11 24.65 9.34 24.75
N SER A 12 24.90 10.37 25.55
CA SER A 12 26.10 10.42 26.40
C SER A 12 26.09 9.26 27.39
N LYS A 13 27.27 8.72 27.66
CA LYS A 13 27.44 7.67 28.67
C LYS A 13 27.11 8.21 30.07
N LEU A 14 27.53 9.44 30.38
CA LEU A 14 27.29 10.08 31.68
C LEU A 14 25.79 10.16 31.99
N ASP A 15 25.00 10.59 31.01
CA ASP A 15 23.54 10.67 31.15
C ASP A 15 22.91 9.28 31.33
N CYS A 16 23.42 8.28 30.59
CA CYS A 16 22.92 6.90 30.70
C CYS A 16 23.28 6.26 32.05
N ASP A 17 24.47 6.55 32.59
CA ASP A 17 24.94 5.95 33.85
C ASP A 17 24.09 6.38 35.05
N ALA A 18 23.60 7.62 35.06
CA ALA A 18 22.67 8.11 36.09
C ALA A 18 21.19 7.75 35.81
N CYS A 19 20.88 7.18 34.64
CA CYS A 19 19.49 6.96 34.22
C CYS A 19 18.89 5.69 34.84
N PRO A 20 17.77 5.77 35.59
CA PRO A 20 17.14 4.61 36.21
C PRO A 20 16.55 3.63 35.19
N LEU A 21 16.29 4.09 33.96
CA LEU A 21 15.76 3.26 32.86
C LEU A 21 16.85 2.54 32.07
N LYS A 22 18.14 2.76 32.34
CA LYS A 22 19.26 2.12 31.62
C LYS A 22 19.13 0.59 31.55
N PRO A 23 18.77 -0.13 32.64
CA PRO A 23 18.61 -1.59 32.58
C PRO A 23 17.56 -2.06 31.59
N GLN A 24 16.51 -1.26 31.34
CA GLN A 24 15.47 -1.60 30.37
C GLN A 24 15.80 -1.07 28.97
N CYS A 25 16.37 0.12 28.88
CA CYS A 25 16.56 0.85 27.62
C CYS A 25 17.81 0.38 26.83
N CYS A 26 18.91 0.07 27.50
CA CYS A 26 20.15 -0.37 26.89
C CYS A 26 20.91 -1.34 27.83
N PRO A 27 20.38 -2.55 28.08
CA PRO A 27 20.90 -3.48 29.09
C PRO A 27 22.33 -3.96 28.84
N LYS A 28 22.72 -4.09 27.56
CA LYS A 28 23.99 -4.69 27.13
C LYS A 28 25.00 -3.66 26.61
N GLU A 29 24.60 -2.39 26.56
CA GLU A 29 25.38 -1.33 25.93
C GLU A 29 25.72 -0.24 26.96
N PRO A 30 26.90 0.38 26.86
CA PRO A 30 27.32 1.42 27.80
C PRO A 30 26.41 2.67 27.71
N SER A 31 25.85 2.96 26.54
CA SER A 31 24.90 4.05 26.32
C SER A 31 23.87 3.71 25.25
N ARG A 32 22.72 4.39 25.31
CA ARG A 32 21.63 4.21 24.34
C ARG A 32 22.07 4.67 22.94
N LYS A 33 21.76 3.84 21.94
CA LYS A 33 21.94 4.16 20.51
C LYS A 33 20.59 4.01 19.81
N ILE A 34 20.21 4.98 19.00
CA ILE A 34 18.96 4.97 18.22
C ILE A 34 19.32 5.09 16.74
N PRO A 35 19.18 4.01 15.96
CA PRO A 35 19.26 4.10 14.51
C PRO A 35 18.00 4.79 13.98
N ARG A 36 18.16 5.81 13.14
CA ARG A 36 17.07 6.45 12.39
C ARG A 36 17.50 6.56 10.93
N ASP A 37 16.56 6.34 10.03
CA ASP A 37 16.79 6.50 8.60
C ASP A 37 16.87 7.99 8.23
N VAL A 38 17.57 8.33 7.16
CA VAL A 38 17.60 9.70 6.62
C VAL A 38 16.21 10.20 6.22
N HIS A 39 15.27 9.31 5.87
CA HIS A 39 13.89 9.61 5.54
C HIS A 39 12.91 9.29 6.67
N GLU A 40 13.41 9.17 7.91
CA GLU A 40 12.57 8.81 9.05
C GLU A 40 11.42 9.79 9.29
N HIS A 41 11.64 11.08 9.02
CA HIS A 41 10.58 12.08 9.13
C HIS A 41 9.37 11.76 8.23
N ALA A 42 9.61 11.33 6.99
CA ALA A 42 8.53 10.91 6.08
C ALA A 42 7.82 9.64 6.59
N ARG A 43 8.55 8.73 7.25
CA ARG A 43 7.95 7.54 7.88
C ARG A 43 7.15 7.89 9.13
N ASP A 44 7.59 8.86 9.94
CA ASP A 44 6.85 9.37 11.09
C ASP A 44 5.52 10.00 10.64
N VAL A 45 5.53 10.77 9.55
CA VAL A 45 4.30 11.28 8.90
C VAL A 45 3.41 10.12 8.41
N ALA A 46 3.96 9.11 7.74
CA ALA A 46 3.15 7.97 7.30
C ALA A 46 2.54 7.20 8.49
N ARG A 47 3.29 7.04 9.59
CA ARG A 47 2.82 6.38 10.82
C ARG A 47 1.76 7.19 11.56
N SER A 48 1.83 8.53 11.55
CA SER A 48 0.84 9.37 12.24
C SER A 48 -0.57 9.22 11.66
N PHE A 49 -0.69 8.80 10.39
CA PHE A 49 -1.98 8.47 9.79
C PHE A 49 -2.55 7.12 10.24
N ALA A 50 -1.74 6.22 10.80
CA ALA A 50 -2.21 4.90 11.22
C ALA A 50 -3.26 5.03 12.33
N GLY A 51 -4.36 4.26 12.20
CA GLY A 51 -5.47 4.30 13.16
C GLY A 51 -6.44 5.48 12.96
N THR A 52 -6.16 6.41 12.06
CA THR A 52 -7.13 7.47 11.70
C THR A 52 -8.24 6.92 10.80
N GLU A 53 -9.44 7.48 10.90
CA GLU A 53 -10.58 7.10 10.04
C GLU A 53 -10.29 7.39 8.55
N GLY A 54 -9.64 8.52 8.25
CA GLY A 54 -9.22 8.89 6.90
C GLY A 54 -8.27 7.86 6.29
N PHE A 55 -7.32 7.34 7.08
CA PHE A 55 -6.43 6.29 6.64
C PHE A 55 -7.15 4.96 6.41
N GLU A 56 -8.06 4.56 7.28
CA GLU A 56 -8.85 3.34 7.08
C GLU A 56 -9.73 3.42 5.84
N THR A 57 -10.34 4.58 5.59
CA THR A 57 -11.10 4.83 4.36
C THR A 57 -10.22 4.73 3.12
N SER A 58 -9.08 5.41 3.12
CA SER A 58 -8.08 5.34 2.05
C SER A 58 -7.59 3.90 1.81
N ARG A 59 -7.32 3.14 2.88
CA ARG A 59 -6.92 1.73 2.82
C ARG A 59 -8.00 0.87 2.16
N ARG A 60 -9.27 1.04 2.52
CA ARG A 60 -10.40 0.33 1.89
C ARG A 60 -10.52 0.68 0.41
N GLN A 61 -10.29 1.93 0.03
CA GLN A 61 -10.31 2.38 -1.37
C GLN A 61 -9.14 1.77 -2.17
N ARG A 62 -7.92 1.75 -1.62
CA ARG A 62 -6.75 1.13 -2.27
C ARG A 62 -6.96 -0.35 -2.59
N LYS A 63 -7.55 -1.11 -1.66
CA LYS A 63 -7.92 -2.52 -1.92
C LYS A 63 -8.84 -2.68 -3.15
N LYS A 64 -9.81 -1.78 -3.34
CA LYS A 64 -10.69 -1.80 -4.52
C LYS A 64 -9.91 -1.58 -5.81
N ILE A 65 -8.92 -0.68 -5.78
CA ILE A 65 -8.03 -0.38 -6.92
C ILE A 65 -7.09 -1.56 -7.19
N GLU A 66 -6.44 -2.12 -6.16
CA GLU A 66 -5.56 -3.28 -6.28
C GLU A 66 -6.27 -4.47 -6.93
N MET A 67 -7.52 -4.73 -6.52
CA MET A 67 -8.34 -5.77 -7.15
C MET A 67 -8.64 -5.50 -8.63
N ARG A 68 -8.77 -4.22 -9.04
CA ARG A 68 -8.93 -3.89 -10.46
C ARG A 68 -7.69 -4.22 -11.25
N PHE A 69 -6.51 -3.89 -10.75
CA PHE A 69 -5.25 -4.27 -11.38
C PHE A 69 -5.07 -5.79 -11.44
N ALA A 70 -5.45 -6.51 -10.37
CA ALA A 70 -5.43 -7.97 -10.37
C ALA A 70 -6.34 -8.54 -11.49
N HIS A 71 -7.57 -8.02 -11.63
CA HIS A 71 -8.47 -8.46 -12.71
C HIS A 71 -7.92 -8.14 -14.11
N LEU A 72 -7.29 -6.98 -14.30
CA LEU A 72 -6.63 -6.65 -15.58
C LEU A 72 -5.56 -7.70 -15.93
N LYS A 73 -4.71 -8.06 -14.95
CA LYS A 73 -3.63 -9.03 -15.16
C LYS A 73 -4.15 -10.45 -15.39
N HIS A 74 -5.10 -10.91 -14.59
CA HIS A 74 -5.51 -12.32 -14.57
C HIS A 74 -6.68 -12.64 -15.49
N ILE A 75 -7.65 -11.72 -15.66
CA ILE A 75 -8.84 -11.97 -16.47
C ILE A 75 -8.67 -11.44 -17.88
N LEU A 76 -8.20 -10.19 -18.02
CA LEU A 76 -7.92 -9.61 -19.34
C LEU A 76 -6.54 -9.99 -19.88
N ARG A 77 -5.77 -10.79 -19.12
CA ARG A 77 -4.44 -11.29 -19.49
C ARG A 77 -3.46 -10.18 -19.90
N LEU A 78 -3.59 -8.99 -19.30
CA LEU A 78 -2.69 -7.86 -19.52
C LEU A 78 -1.36 -8.06 -18.77
N GLY A 79 -0.63 -9.12 -19.13
CA GLY A 79 0.68 -9.46 -18.54
C GLY A 79 1.84 -8.72 -19.19
N ARG A 80 1.67 -8.24 -20.43
CA ARG A 80 2.65 -7.44 -21.16
C ARG A 80 1.95 -6.37 -22.00
N LEU A 81 2.64 -5.26 -22.17
CA LEU A 81 2.25 -4.19 -23.09
C LEU A 81 2.79 -4.51 -24.49
N ARG A 82 2.02 -4.22 -25.52
CA ARG A 82 2.36 -4.46 -26.93
C ARG A 82 3.05 -3.25 -27.57
N LEU A 83 2.68 -2.05 -27.15
CA LEU A 83 3.21 -0.77 -27.62
C LEU A 83 4.45 -0.39 -26.82
N ARG A 84 5.40 0.25 -27.49
CA ARG A 84 6.67 0.69 -26.88
C ARG A 84 6.58 2.12 -26.36
N GLY A 85 7.33 2.38 -25.29
CA GLY A 85 7.48 3.71 -24.68
C GLY A 85 6.31 4.14 -23.79
N PRO A 86 6.47 5.23 -23.02
CA PRO A 86 5.48 5.66 -22.04
C PRO A 86 4.11 6.00 -22.64
N ARG A 87 4.08 6.58 -23.85
CA ARG A 87 2.84 6.92 -24.55
C ARG A 87 2.06 5.67 -24.96
N GLY A 88 2.72 4.69 -25.57
CA GLY A 88 2.09 3.42 -25.93
C GLY A 88 1.57 2.67 -24.71
N ALA A 89 2.34 2.68 -23.62
CA ALA A 89 1.89 2.11 -22.34
C ALA A 89 0.64 2.79 -21.81
N GLN A 90 0.60 4.12 -21.86
CA GLN A 90 -0.57 4.91 -21.45
C GLN A 90 -1.81 4.52 -22.26
N ASP A 91 -1.70 4.45 -23.58
CA ASP A 91 -2.81 4.11 -24.47
C ASP A 91 -3.40 2.72 -24.15
N GLU A 92 -2.54 1.72 -23.98
CA GLU A 92 -2.97 0.37 -23.61
C GLU A 92 -3.65 0.32 -22.25
N PHE A 93 -3.10 0.99 -21.24
CA PHE A 93 -3.71 1.04 -19.91
C PHE A 93 -5.05 1.77 -19.92
N VAL A 94 -5.18 2.85 -20.70
CA VAL A 94 -6.44 3.58 -20.85
C VAL A 94 -7.50 2.68 -21.48
N LEU A 95 -7.19 2.00 -22.58
CA LEU A 95 -8.11 1.05 -23.22
C LEU A 95 -8.52 -0.09 -22.29
N ALA A 96 -7.55 -0.67 -21.57
CA ALA A 96 -7.81 -1.74 -20.60
C ALA A 96 -8.69 -1.25 -19.44
N ALA A 97 -8.46 -0.02 -18.94
CA ALA A 97 -9.27 0.60 -17.90
C ALA A 97 -10.71 0.86 -18.38
N ILE A 98 -10.89 1.33 -19.61
CA ILE A 98 -12.21 1.52 -20.24
C ILE A 98 -12.95 0.18 -20.27
N ALA A 99 -12.35 -0.88 -20.83
CA ALA A 99 -12.97 -2.20 -20.91
C ALA A 99 -13.35 -2.74 -19.52
N GLN A 100 -12.48 -2.58 -18.53
CA GLN A 100 -12.73 -3.02 -17.16
C GLN A 100 -13.85 -2.22 -16.48
N ASN A 101 -13.95 -0.92 -16.75
CA ASN A 101 -15.04 -0.06 -16.25
C ASN A 101 -16.37 -0.42 -16.91
N LEU A 102 -16.40 -0.70 -18.21
CA LEU A 102 -17.59 -1.17 -18.92
C LEU A 102 -18.08 -2.52 -18.37
N ARG A 103 -17.16 -3.47 -18.12
CA ARG A 103 -17.52 -4.75 -17.49
C ARG A 103 -18.13 -4.56 -16.10
N ARG A 104 -17.60 -3.61 -15.31
CA ARG A 104 -18.18 -3.27 -14.00
C ARG A 104 -19.56 -2.64 -14.15
N LEU A 105 -19.74 -1.72 -15.10
CA LEU A 105 -21.03 -1.09 -15.36
C LEU A 105 -22.07 -2.14 -15.76
N ALA A 106 -21.71 -3.05 -16.65
CA ALA A 106 -22.57 -4.16 -17.07
C ALA A 106 -23.00 -5.02 -15.87
N SER A 107 -22.12 -5.28 -14.90
CA SER A 107 -22.50 -6.02 -13.68
C SER A 107 -23.51 -5.30 -12.77
N PHE A 108 -23.62 -3.97 -12.86
CA PHE A 108 -24.61 -3.21 -12.10
C PHE A 108 -25.93 -3.05 -12.84
N VAL A 109 -25.89 -3.00 -14.17
CA VAL A 109 -27.08 -2.73 -15.00
C VAL A 109 -27.74 -4.02 -15.49
N ALA A 110 -27.01 -5.14 -15.55
CA ALA A 110 -27.55 -6.42 -15.99
C ALA A 110 -28.71 -6.86 -15.09
N ARG A 111 -29.94 -6.87 -15.64
CA ARG A 111 -31.08 -7.55 -15.03
C ARG A 111 -30.85 -9.06 -15.16
N PRO A 112 -31.16 -9.85 -14.10
CA PRO A 112 -31.23 -11.29 -14.27
C PRO A 112 -32.29 -11.61 -15.35
N PRO A 113 -32.10 -12.69 -16.12
CA PRO A 113 -33.14 -13.14 -17.03
C PRO A 113 -34.44 -13.33 -16.25
N PRO A 114 -35.61 -12.99 -16.84
CA PRO A 114 -36.88 -13.23 -16.16
C PRO A 114 -36.94 -14.71 -15.77
N ALA A 115 -37.29 -14.98 -14.52
CA ALA A 115 -37.44 -16.35 -14.05
C ALA A 115 -38.40 -17.07 -14.99
N HIS A 116 -37.95 -18.14 -15.63
CA HIS A 116 -38.84 -19.01 -16.37
C HIS A 116 -39.85 -19.55 -15.35
N ALA A 117 -41.08 -19.07 -15.42
CA ALA A 117 -42.19 -19.70 -14.73
C ALA A 117 -42.20 -21.14 -15.23
N LEU A 118 -41.84 -22.09 -14.36
CA LEU A 118 -42.01 -23.50 -14.66
C LEU A 118 -43.50 -23.69 -14.94
N CYS A 119 -43.86 -23.93 -16.20
CA CYS A 119 -45.19 -24.40 -16.55
C CYS A 119 -45.35 -25.76 -15.85
N ILE A 120 -46.11 -25.76 -14.77
CA ILE A 120 -46.60 -26.99 -14.16
C ILE A 120 -47.72 -27.47 -15.09
N ALA A 121 -47.47 -28.58 -15.77
CA ALA A 121 -48.44 -29.29 -16.60
C ALA A 121 -49.42 -30.09 -15.74
#